data_AF-A0A7S3QA68-F1
#
_entry.id   AF-A0A7S3QA68-F1
#
_cell.length_a   1.000
_cell.length_b   1.000
_cell.length_c   1.000
_cell.angle_alpha   90.00
_cell.angle_beta   90.00
_cell.angle_gamma   90.00
#
_symmetry.space_group_name_H-M   'P 1'
#
loop_
_entity.id
_entity.type
_entity.pdbx_description
1 polymer ?
#
loop_
_entity_poly.entity_id
_entity_poly.type
_entity_poly.pdbx_seq_one_letter_code
_entity_poly.pdbx_strand_id
1 'polypeptide(L)'
;RMEIDRNVQKKLLTSKHVITPSTRVHRLPHNSSKPKNCNCPRSKCIKLYCECFQAGKFCSAECCCKKCKNTEKDNGPGGDRTRAIQNIMSRNPYAFQKEKQLFEKLNPDLVGVNCRCVKSQCLKLYCDCFQSGKICGEHCMCVDCLNTEKESGEDGKRTIARSLCLLRKPHAFKKKVKVVGSGCSCKNSRCLKKYCACFDAGLSCSSKCSCYKCENVAPRKMKEKVSI
;
A
#
# COMPACT_ATOMS: atom_id res chain seq x y z
N ARG A 1 -3.81 25.42 35.59
CA ARG A 1 -2.35 25.37 35.81
C ARG A 1 -1.82 24.04 35.28
N MET A 2 -1.46 23.98 34.01
CA MET A 2 -0.62 22.94 33.40
C MET A 2 0.12 23.66 32.27
N GLU A 3 1.37 24.02 32.54
CA GLU A 3 2.24 24.73 31.61
C GLU A 3 2.73 23.76 30.52
N ILE A 4 2.47 24.12 29.26
CA ILE A 4 2.97 23.40 28.10
C ILE A 4 4.42 23.83 27.88
N ASP A 5 5.31 22.84 27.88
CA ASP A 5 6.76 22.99 27.87
C ASP A 5 7.27 23.76 26.63
N ARG A 6 7.87 24.93 26.87
CA ARG A 6 8.35 25.92 25.89
C ARG A 6 9.48 25.39 24.99
N ASN A 7 9.98 24.17 25.23
CA ASN A 7 11.08 23.55 24.49
C ASN A 7 10.66 22.83 23.19
N VAL A 8 9.39 22.47 23.02
CA VAL A 8 8.90 21.80 21.78
C VAL A 8 8.84 22.79 20.61
N GLN A 9 8.54 24.06 20.89
CA GLN A 9 8.35 25.09 19.86
C GLN A 9 9.67 25.60 19.25
N LYS A 10 10.80 25.43 19.95
CA LYS A 10 12.12 25.90 19.51
C LYS A 10 12.82 24.94 18.53
N LYS A 11 12.42 23.66 18.49
CA LYS A 11 13.04 22.64 17.63
C LYS A 11 12.53 22.65 16.17
N LEU A 12 11.46 23.39 15.90
CA LEU A 12 10.86 23.55 14.56
C LEU A 12 11.45 24.73 13.76
N LEU A 13 12.34 25.54 14.34
CA LEU A 13 12.77 26.82 13.75
C LEU A 13 14.25 26.89 13.29
N THR A 14 15.05 25.82 13.42
CA THR A 14 16.51 25.90 13.14
C THR A 14 17.08 24.97 12.07
N SER A 15 16.26 24.23 11.31
CA SER A 15 16.78 23.48 10.15
C SER A 15 16.63 24.27 8.85
N LYS A 16 17.54 25.24 8.64
CA LYS A 16 17.71 25.90 7.34
C LYS A 16 18.57 25.00 6.45
N HIS A 17 17.93 24.12 5.69
CA HIS A 17 18.54 23.56 4.48
C HIS A 17 18.03 24.36 3.27
N VAL A 18 18.97 25.01 2.62
CA VAL A 18 18.79 25.85 1.43
C VAL A 18 18.27 24.98 0.29
N ILE A 19 17.03 25.24 -0.15
CA ILE A 19 16.46 24.62 -1.35
C ILE A 19 16.78 25.53 -2.53
N THR A 20 17.76 25.16 -3.36
CA THR A 20 17.96 25.76 -4.68
C THR A 20 16.94 25.19 -5.67
N PRO A 21 16.25 26.03 -6.49
CA PRO A 21 15.29 25.55 -7.48
C PRO A 21 16.00 25.20 -8.79
N SER A 22 16.00 23.92 -9.18
CA SER A 22 16.39 23.51 -10.54
C SER A 22 15.47 22.41 -11.09
N THR A 23 14.45 22.88 -11.81
CA THR A 23 13.92 22.35 -13.08
C THR A 23 14.10 20.86 -13.42
N ARG A 24 13.10 20.04 -13.07
CA ARG A 24 12.22 19.29 -14.00
C ARG A 24 11.24 18.45 -13.16
N VAL A 25 10.16 19.09 -12.73
CA VAL A 25 8.97 18.34 -12.32
C VAL A 25 8.38 17.75 -13.60
N HIS A 26 8.81 16.54 -13.98
CA HIS A 26 8.00 15.72 -14.86
C HIS A 26 6.74 15.40 -14.09
N ARG A 27 5.74 16.25 -14.35
CA ARG A 27 4.32 16.11 -14.03
C ARG A 27 4.00 14.61 -14.01
N LEU A 28 3.73 14.06 -12.83
CA LEU A 28 3.08 12.75 -12.71
C LEU A 28 1.92 12.76 -13.70
N PRO A 29 1.70 11.71 -14.52
CA PRO A 29 0.52 11.66 -15.36
C PRO A 29 -0.69 11.66 -14.44
N HIS A 30 -1.23 12.85 -14.24
CA HIS A 30 -2.56 13.10 -13.71
C HIS A 30 -3.49 12.57 -14.80
N ASN A 31 -3.78 11.27 -14.75
CA ASN A 31 -4.68 10.67 -15.72
C ASN A 31 -6.08 11.25 -15.47
N SER A 32 -6.43 12.18 -16.35
CA SER A 32 -7.70 12.85 -16.57
C SER A 32 -8.92 11.98 -16.28
N SER A 33 -9.69 12.39 -15.27
CA SER A 33 -11.15 12.56 -15.27
C SER A 33 -11.97 11.71 -16.27
N LYS A 34 -12.14 10.42 -15.96
CA LYS A 34 -13.37 9.66 -16.24
C LYS A 34 -13.71 8.78 -15.03
N PRO A 35 -15.00 8.57 -14.67
CA PRO A 35 -15.37 7.63 -13.63
C PRO A 35 -14.87 6.24 -14.04
N LYS A 36 -13.99 5.64 -13.24
CA LYS A 36 -13.49 4.29 -13.53
C LYS A 36 -14.53 3.28 -13.10
N ASN A 37 -15.23 2.72 -14.09
CA ASN A 37 -16.13 1.60 -13.88
C ASN A 37 -15.32 0.37 -13.43
N CYS A 38 -15.73 -0.25 -12.32
CA CYS A 38 -14.99 -1.38 -11.75
C CYS A 38 -15.40 -2.73 -12.38
N ASN A 39 -14.49 -3.70 -12.39
CA ASN A 39 -14.70 -5.06 -12.91
C ASN A 39 -14.49 -6.13 -11.82
N CYS A 40 -14.85 -5.81 -10.58
CA CYS A 40 -14.56 -6.60 -9.39
C CYS A 40 -15.20 -8.00 -9.42
N PRO A 41 -14.41 -9.11 -9.48
CA PRO A 41 -14.99 -10.45 -9.60
C PRO A 41 -15.36 -11.08 -8.24
N ARG A 42 -14.73 -10.63 -7.14
CA ARG A 42 -14.80 -11.32 -5.84
C ARG A 42 -14.96 -10.42 -4.62
N SER A 43 -14.76 -9.10 -4.76
CA SER A 43 -14.89 -8.19 -3.62
C SER A 43 -16.34 -7.93 -3.23
N LYS A 44 -17.31 -8.31 -4.10
CA LYS A 44 -18.70 -7.86 -4.04
C LYS A 44 -18.81 -6.33 -3.93
N CYS A 45 -17.75 -5.62 -4.36
CA CYS A 45 -17.58 -4.19 -4.26
C CYS A 45 -17.63 -3.59 -2.85
N ILE A 46 -17.59 -4.37 -1.77
CA ILE A 46 -17.62 -3.89 -0.37
C ILE A 46 -16.26 -4.01 0.34
N LYS A 47 -15.19 -4.00 -0.45
CA LYS A 47 -13.80 -4.01 0.03
C LYS A 47 -13.04 -2.89 -0.68
N LEU A 48 -12.03 -2.32 -0.02
CA LEU A 48 -11.20 -1.25 -0.58
C LEU A 48 -10.40 -1.63 -1.84
N TYR A 49 -10.45 -2.89 -2.29
CA TYR A 49 -9.97 -3.30 -3.61
C TYR A 49 -10.82 -2.74 -4.76
N CYS A 50 -12.08 -2.38 -4.49
CA CYS A 50 -12.97 -1.77 -5.46
C CYS A 50 -12.74 -0.26 -5.48
N GLU A 51 -12.40 0.29 -6.64
CA GLU A 51 -12.13 1.73 -6.80
C GLU A 51 -13.37 2.58 -6.50
N CYS A 52 -14.59 2.13 -6.87
CA CYS A 52 -15.83 2.83 -6.56
C CYS A 52 -16.04 2.94 -5.05
N PHE A 53 -15.92 1.81 -4.35
CA PHE A 53 -16.13 1.73 -2.90
C PHE A 53 -15.04 2.46 -2.11
N GLN A 54 -13.77 2.35 -2.52
CA GLN A 54 -12.67 3.10 -1.91
C GLN A 54 -12.88 4.62 -2.08
N ALA A 55 -13.45 5.05 -3.21
CA ALA A 55 -13.81 6.45 -3.46
C ALA A 55 -15.11 6.88 -2.74
N GLY A 56 -15.73 6.00 -1.94
CA GLY A 56 -16.99 6.28 -1.25
C GLY A 56 -18.23 6.32 -2.16
N LYS A 57 -18.09 5.98 -3.44
CA LYS A 57 -19.17 6.02 -4.44
C LYS A 57 -19.84 4.66 -4.62
N PHE A 58 -21.11 4.64 -4.99
CA PHE A 58 -21.78 3.42 -5.45
C PHE A 58 -21.22 2.96 -6.79
N CYS A 59 -21.36 1.66 -7.07
CA CYS A 59 -21.11 1.16 -8.42
C CYS A 59 -22.27 1.59 -9.33
N SER A 60 -21.95 2.07 -10.54
CA SER A 60 -22.91 2.39 -11.60
C SER A 60 -23.31 1.14 -12.39
N ALA A 61 -24.35 1.27 -13.22
CA ALA A 61 -24.75 0.24 -14.19
C ALA A 61 -23.63 -0.09 -15.20
N GLU A 62 -22.72 0.85 -15.46
CA GLU A 62 -21.57 0.66 -16.34
C GLU A 62 -20.45 -0.19 -15.71
N CYS A 63 -20.55 -0.55 -14.42
CA CYS A 63 -19.58 -1.42 -13.75
C CYS A 63 -19.77 -2.90 -14.11
N CYS A 64 -18.73 -3.57 -14.62
CA CYS A 64 -18.75 -5.00 -14.94
C CYS A 64 -18.46 -5.93 -13.74
N CYS A 65 -18.73 -5.47 -12.52
CA CYS A 65 -18.50 -6.25 -11.29
C CYS A 65 -19.52 -7.39 -11.09
N LYS A 66 -19.16 -8.41 -10.30
CA LYS A 66 -20.00 -9.60 -10.05
C LYS A 66 -20.52 -9.63 -8.62
N LYS A 67 -21.82 -9.95 -8.46
CA LYS A 67 -22.53 -9.99 -7.17
C LYS A 67 -22.29 -8.71 -6.36
N CYS A 68 -22.47 -7.55 -7.00
CA CYS A 68 -22.21 -6.24 -6.41
C CYS A 68 -23.08 -6.02 -5.18
N LYS A 69 -22.47 -5.58 -4.09
CA LYS A 69 -23.14 -5.11 -2.87
C LYS A 69 -22.79 -3.66 -2.54
N ASN A 70 -22.17 -2.94 -3.47
CA ASN A 70 -21.93 -1.51 -3.37
C ASN A 70 -23.01 -0.75 -4.12
N THR A 71 -24.25 -0.93 -3.66
CA THR A 71 -25.46 -0.36 -4.25
C THR A 71 -26.22 0.42 -3.17
N GLU A 72 -27.18 1.24 -3.59
CA GLU A 72 -28.06 1.94 -2.65
C GLU A 72 -28.94 0.96 -1.85
N LYS A 73 -29.38 -0.14 -2.46
CA LYS A 73 -30.17 -1.20 -1.78
C LYS A 73 -29.41 -1.82 -0.61
N ASP A 74 -28.10 -2.01 -0.76
CA ASP A 74 -27.24 -2.57 0.28
C ASP A 74 -26.77 -1.51 1.30
N ASN A 75 -27.19 -0.25 1.13
CA ASN A 75 -26.94 0.87 2.02
C ASN A 75 -28.08 1.04 3.03
N GLY A 76 -27.78 1.58 4.22
CA GLY A 76 -28.74 1.72 5.31
C GLY A 76 -28.60 0.69 6.44
N PRO A 77 -29.47 0.72 7.47
CA PRO A 77 -29.39 -0.15 8.64
C PRO A 77 -29.40 -1.63 8.26
N GLY A 78 -28.42 -2.40 8.76
CA GLY A 78 -28.28 -3.84 8.46
C GLY A 78 -27.70 -4.18 7.07
N GLY A 79 -27.69 -3.22 6.14
CA GLY A 79 -27.18 -3.39 4.78
C GLY A 79 -25.70 -3.80 4.72
N ASP A 80 -25.35 -4.67 3.77
CA ASP A 80 -24.00 -5.22 3.64
C ASP A 80 -22.94 -4.13 3.38
N ARG A 81 -23.28 -3.08 2.64
CA ARG A 81 -22.39 -1.95 2.39
C ARG A 81 -22.11 -1.20 3.69
N THR A 82 -23.16 -0.91 4.46
CA THR A 82 -23.07 -0.19 5.75
C THR A 82 -22.20 -0.96 6.74
N ARG A 83 -22.46 -2.26 6.93
CA ARG A 83 -21.65 -3.11 7.82
C ARG A 83 -20.20 -3.17 7.39
N ALA A 84 -19.93 -3.21 6.08
CA ALA A 84 -18.57 -3.20 5.56
C ALA A 84 -17.86 -1.88 5.85
N ILE A 85 -18.52 -0.73 5.65
CA ILE A 85 -17.98 0.60 5.98
C ILE A 85 -17.68 0.69 7.48
N GLN A 86 -18.63 0.33 8.34
CA GLN A 86 -18.45 0.36 9.80
C GLN A 86 -17.27 -0.50 10.24
N ASN A 87 -17.16 -1.73 9.72
CA ASN A 87 -16.05 -2.63 10.04
C ASN A 87 -14.69 -2.10 9.56
N ILE A 88 -14.65 -1.40 8.42
CA ILE A 88 -13.43 -0.79 7.89
C ILE A 88 -13.05 0.42 8.73
N MET A 89 -14.01 1.28 9.09
CA MET A 89 -13.75 2.49 9.87
C MET A 89 -13.38 2.18 11.33
N SER A 90 -13.95 1.13 11.93
CA SER A 90 -13.53 0.69 13.27
C SER A 90 -12.09 0.19 13.32
N ARG A 91 -11.56 -0.32 12.20
CA ARG A 91 -10.17 -0.76 12.05
C ARG A 91 -9.22 0.33 11.54
N ASN A 92 -9.75 1.38 10.93
CA ASN A 92 -9.00 2.53 10.46
C ASN A 92 -9.97 3.69 10.18
N PRO A 93 -10.06 4.70 11.07
CA PRO A 93 -10.96 5.83 10.87
C PRO A 93 -10.64 6.64 9.61
N TYR A 94 -9.43 6.51 9.06
CA TYR A 94 -8.96 7.22 7.87
C TYR A 94 -8.99 6.34 6.59
N ALA A 95 -9.65 5.18 6.63
CA ALA A 95 -9.71 4.21 5.53
C ALA A 95 -10.29 4.76 4.21
N PHE A 96 -11.08 5.83 4.28
CA PHE A 96 -11.70 6.49 3.12
C PHE A 96 -11.12 7.90 2.85
N GLN A 97 -10.11 8.34 3.61
CA GLN A 97 -9.40 9.60 3.40
C GLN A 97 -8.14 9.37 2.56
N LYS A 98 -8.25 9.54 1.25
CA LYS A 98 -7.18 9.20 0.30
C LYS A 98 -5.95 10.08 0.49
N GLU A 99 -6.15 11.36 0.79
CA GLU A 99 -5.12 12.37 1.00
C GLU A 99 -4.27 12.01 2.22
N LYS A 100 -4.92 11.64 3.33
CA LYS A 100 -4.23 11.19 4.54
C LYS A 100 -3.43 9.91 4.29
N GLN A 101 -4.01 8.93 3.59
CA GLN A 101 -3.29 7.71 3.22
C GLN A 101 -2.07 7.99 2.32
N LEU A 102 -2.13 9.02 1.46
CA LEU A 102 -0.99 9.45 0.65
C LEU A 102 0.07 10.11 1.53
N PHE A 103 -0.31 10.98 2.46
CA PHE A 103 0.61 11.60 3.41
C PHE A 103 1.36 10.55 4.24
N GLU A 104 0.65 9.57 4.82
CA GLU A 104 1.25 8.49 5.62
C GLU A 104 2.20 7.62 4.77
N LYS A 105 1.86 7.38 3.50
CA LYS A 105 2.73 6.62 2.56
C LYS A 105 4.00 7.37 2.18
N LEU A 106 3.92 8.69 2.04
CA LEU A 106 5.07 9.53 1.70
C LEU A 106 5.94 9.81 2.92
N ASN A 107 5.37 9.75 4.12
CA ASN A 107 6.05 10.03 5.38
C ASN A 107 5.94 8.86 6.38
N PRO A 108 6.38 7.64 5.99
CA PRO A 108 6.22 6.45 6.83
C PRO A 108 7.01 6.53 8.14
N ASP A 109 8.10 7.30 8.15
CA ASP A 109 8.97 7.47 9.32
C ASP A 109 8.35 8.41 10.37
N LEU A 110 7.47 9.34 9.97
CA LEU A 110 6.78 10.26 10.89
C LEU A 110 5.57 9.61 11.59
N VAL A 111 4.89 8.69 10.91
CA VAL A 111 3.62 8.11 11.38
C VAL A 111 3.84 6.80 12.15
N GLY A 112 5.01 6.17 11.96
CA GLY A 112 5.30 4.87 12.54
C GLY A 112 4.54 3.74 11.85
N VAL A 113 4.96 2.50 12.12
CA VAL A 113 4.36 1.30 11.51
C VAL A 113 3.35 0.72 12.48
N ASN A 114 2.07 0.64 12.07
CA ASN A 114 1.03 -0.08 12.78
C ASN A 114 0.55 -1.29 11.96
N CYS A 115 0.21 -2.38 12.63
CA CYS A 115 -0.26 -3.59 11.94
C CYS A 115 -1.65 -4.03 12.40
N ARG A 116 -2.29 -4.87 11.57
CA ARG A 116 -3.61 -5.50 11.80
C ARG A 116 -3.54 -7.02 11.63
N CYS A 117 -2.41 -7.59 12.02
CA CYS A 117 -2.13 -9.00 11.82
C CYS A 117 -3.11 -9.87 12.63
N VAL A 118 -3.70 -10.87 11.98
CA VAL A 118 -4.61 -11.81 12.66
C VAL A 118 -3.97 -13.20 12.81
N LYS A 119 -3.18 -13.64 11.82
CA LYS A 119 -2.68 -15.03 11.75
C LYS A 119 -1.17 -15.19 11.86
N SER A 120 -0.43 -14.09 11.80
CA SER A 120 1.03 -14.15 11.81
C SER A 120 1.60 -14.15 13.22
N GLN A 121 0.79 -13.88 14.25
CA GLN A 121 1.22 -13.54 15.61
C GLN A 121 2.29 -12.45 15.61
N CYS A 122 2.32 -11.65 14.54
CA CYS A 122 3.36 -10.68 14.23
C CYS A 122 4.79 -11.24 14.13
N LEU A 123 5.00 -12.55 13.99
CA LEU A 123 6.34 -13.18 13.90
C LEU A 123 6.72 -13.64 12.48
N LYS A 124 6.08 -13.05 11.46
CA LYS A 124 6.34 -13.34 10.05
C LYS A 124 6.47 -12.04 9.28
N LEU A 125 7.19 -12.04 8.16
CA LEU A 125 7.39 -10.87 7.29
C LEU A 125 6.09 -10.35 6.63
N TYR A 126 4.94 -10.97 6.88
CA TYR A 126 3.62 -10.40 6.56
C TYR A 126 3.24 -9.25 7.48
N CYS A 127 3.84 -9.16 8.67
CA CYS A 127 3.66 -8.07 9.61
C CYS A 127 4.63 -6.95 9.28
N ASP A 128 4.11 -5.76 8.98
CA ASP A 128 4.94 -4.59 8.65
C ASP A 128 5.88 -4.20 9.81
N CYS A 129 5.43 -4.32 11.07
CA CYS A 129 6.26 -4.04 12.24
C CYS A 129 7.46 -4.99 12.29
N PHE A 130 7.21 -6.29 12.20
CA PHE A 130 8.23 -7.34 12.24
C PHE A 130 9.19 -7.26 11.05
N GLN A 131 8.66 -7.06 9.84
CA GLN A 131 9.46 -6.87 8.63
C GLN A 131 10.39 -5.66 8.75
N SER A 132 9.91 -4.58 9.39
CA SER A 132 10.70 -3.38 9.67
C SER A 132 11.66 -3.56 10.85
N GLY A 133 11.68 -4.72 11.49
CA GLY A 133 12.50 -5.01 12.67
C GLY A 133 12.00 -4.38 13.97
N LYS A 134 10.85 -3.69 13.95
CA LYS A 134 10.27 -3.00 15.11
C LYS A 134 9.31 -3.93 15.87
N ILE A 135 9.26 -3.80 17.20
CA ILE A 135 8.18 -4.40 18.00
C ILE A 135 6.84 -3.73 17.66
N CYS A 136 5.74 -4.43 17.86
CA CYS A 136 4.42 -3.83 17.72
C CYS A 136 4.19 -2.83 18.87
N GLY A 137 3.82 -1.59 18.54
CA GLY A 137 3.45 -0.58 19.52
C GLY A 137 1.96 -0.61 19.88
N GLU A 138 1.57 0.25 20.81
CA GLU A 138 0.20 0.34 21.38
C GLU A 138 -0.89 0.62 20.32
N HIS A 139 -0.52 1.27 19.22
CA HIS A 139 -1.44 1.56 18.11
C HIS A 139 -1.63 0.39 17.13
N CYS A 140 -1.00 -0.77 17.37
CA CYS A 140 -1.25 -1.97 16.57
C CYS A 140 -2.57 -2.63 16.97
N MET A 141 -3.37 -3.02 15.98
CA MET A 141 -4.63 -3.75 16.16
C MET A 141 -4.47 -5.23 15.75
N CYS A 142 -3.34 -5.82 16.09
CA CYS A 142 -3.07 -7.23 15.85
C CYS A 142 -3.69 -8.12 16.93
N VAL A 143 -4.07 -9.33 16.55
CA VAL A 143 -4.59 -10.37 17.44
C VAL A 143 -3.46 -11.35 17.76
N ASP A 144 -3.40 -11.82 19.02
CA ASP A 144 -2.40 -12.76 19.54
C ASP A 144 -0.96 -12.34 19.20
N CYS A 145 -0.63 -11.07 19.49
CA CYS A 145 0.66 -10.51 19.14
C CYS A 145 1.80 -11.09 19.98
N LEU A 146 2.81 -11.67 19.32
CA LEU A 146 4.05 -12.12 19.93
C LEU A 146 5.26 -11.28 19.49
N ASN A 147 5.05 -10.20 18.73
CA ASN A 147 6.12 -9.25 18.38
C ASN A 147 6.21 -8.15 19.43
N THR A 148 6.57 -8.52 20.65
CA THR A 148 6.63 -7.64 21.81
C THR A 148 8.03 -7.64 22.42
N GLU A 149 8.28 -6.73 23.35
CA GLU A 149 9.54 -6.72 24.11
C GLU A 149 9.67 -7.97 24.99
N LYS A 150 8.58 -8.40 25.65
CA LYS A 150 8.55 -9.62 26.49
C LYS A 150 8.99 -10.89 25.75
N GLU A 151 8.64 -10.98 24.46
CA GLU A 151 9.00 -12.12 23.61
C GLU A 151 10.37 -11.93 22.95
N SER A 152 11.13 -10.88 23.31
CA SER A 152 12.54 -10.71 22.98
C SER A 152 13.44 -11.33 24.05
N GLY A 153 14.75 -11.44 23.79
CA GLY A 153 15.70 -12.19 24.63
C GLY A 153 16.09 -13.53 24.02
N GLU A 154 17.00 -14.27 24.69
CA GLU A 154 17.62 -15.49 24.15
C GLU A 154 16.59 -16.54 23.70
N ASP A 155 15.62 -16.86 24.58
CA ASP A 155 14.57 -17.85 24.32
C ASP A 155 13.23 -17.24 23.87
N GLY A 156 13.20 -15.92 23.68
CA GLY A 156 11.99 -15.22 23.30
C GLY A 156 11.48 -15.65 21.91
N LYS A 157 10.16 -15.88 21.76
CA LYS A 157 9.58 -16.34 20.49
C LYS A 157 9.88 -15.39 19.34
N ARG A 158 9.96 -14.08 19.61
CA ARG A 158 10.34 -13.07 18.61
C ARG A 158 11.78 -13.25 18.14
N THR A 159 12.72 -13.44 19.07
CA THR A 159 14.14 -13.63 18.75
C THR A 159 14.33 -14.88 17.90
N ILE A 160 13.76 -16.02 18.34
CA ILE A 160 13.82 -17.29 17.60
C ILE A 160 13.24 -17.11 16.18
N ALA A 161 12.06 -16.49 16.05
CA ALA A 161 11.45 -16.26 14.74
C ALA A 161 12.32 -15.38 13.82
N ARG A 162 12.99 -14.35 14.37
CA ARG A 162 13.92 -13.51 13.61
C ARG A 162 15.13 -14.30 13.13
N SER A 163 15.75 -15.09 14.00
CA SER A 163 16.90 -15.94 13.68
C SER A 163 16.56 -16.97 12.59
N LEU A 164 15.44 -17.68 12.73
CA LEU A 164 14.96 -18.62 11.70
C LEU A 164 14.68 -17.93 10.36
N CYS A 165 14.21 -16.68 10.39
CA CYS A 165 13.97 -15.91 9.16
C CYS A 165 15.29 -15.55 8.46
N LEU A 166 16.31 -15.13 9.22
CA LEU A 166 17.65 -14.82 8.72
C LEU A 166 18.38 -16.04 8.18
N LEU A 167 18.27 -17.20 8.84
CA LEU A 167 18.85 -18.46 8.36
C LEU A 167 18.29 -18.85 6.99
N ARG A 168 16.98 -18.66 6.78
CA ARG A 168 16.34 -18.94 5.48
C ARG A 168 16.64 -17.86 4.44
N LYS A 169 16.76 -16.60 4.86
CA LYS A 169 16.96 -15.42 4.00
C LYS A 169 17.85 -14.40 4.72
N PRO A 170 19.17 -14.40 4.46
CA PRO A 170 20.13 -13.51 5.15
C PRO A 170 19.82 -12.01 5.04
N HIS A 171 19.04 -11.61 4.04
CA HIS A 171 18.61 -10.22 3.82
C HIS A 171 17.10 -10.01 4.05
N ALA A 172 16.46 -10.87 4.84
CA ALA A 172 15.03 -10.82 5.15
C ALA A 172 14.56 -9.45 5.66
N PHE A 173 15.36 -8.82 6.52
CA PHE A 173 15.03 -7.54 7.18
C PHE A 173 15.72 -6.32 6.55
N LYS A 174 16.55 -6.51 5.51
CA LYS A 174 17.10 -5.37 4.77
C LYS A 174 16.01 -4.83 3.84
N LYS A 175 15.75 -3.52 3.91
CA LYS A 175 14.80 -2.84 3.01
C LYS A 175 15.27 -3.05 1.56
N LYS A 176 14.50 -3.79 0.76
CA LYS A 176 14.81 -3.97 -0.66
C LYS A 176 14.65 -2.62 -1.36
N VAL A 177 15.76 -1.99 -1.71
CA VAL A 177 15.75 -0.88 -2.65
C VAL A 177 15.29 -1.44 -3.99
N LYS A 178 14.07 -1.11 -4.41
CA LYS A 178 13.57 -1.50 -5.73
C LYS A 178 14.37 -0.71 -6.76
N VAL A 179 15.42 -1.32 -7.31
CA VAL A 179 16.12 -0.75 -8.46
C VAL A 179 15.13 -0.72 -9.62
N VAL A 180 14.76 0.48 -10.03
CA VAL A 180 13.85 0.72 -11.15
C VAL A 180 14.45 0.04 -12.40
N GLY A 181 13.66 -0.80 -13.08
CA GLY A 181 14.12 -1.53 -14.25
C GLY A 181 14.93 -2.80 -13.98
N SER A 182 14.95 -3.33 -12.76
CA SER A 182 15.59 -4.61 -12.41
C SER A 182 14.91 -5.87 -12.99
N GLY A 183 13.80 -5.70 -13.70
CA GLY A 183 13.01 -6.81 -14.25
C GLY A 183 11.95 -7.33 -13.30
N CYS A 184 11.03 -8.15 -13.82
CA CYS A 184 9.98 -8.79 -13.03
C CYS A 184 9.81 -10.26 -13.41
N SER A 185 9.20 -11.05 -12.51
CA SER A 185 8.94 -12.50 -12.71
C SER A 185 7.46 -12.83 -12.55
N CYS A 186 6.60 -11.94 -13.03
CA CYS A 186 5.16 -12.06 -12.87
C CYS A 186 4.59 -13.26 -13.64
N LYS A 187 3.70 -14.03 -12.99
CA LYS A 187 3.01 -15.18 -13.62
C LYS A 187 1.55 -14.90 -13.98
N ASN A 188 0.87 -14.10 -13.15
CA ASN A 188 -0.61 -14.00 -13.18
C ASN A 188 -1.14 -12.59 -13.46
N SER A 189 -0.28 -11.57 -13.43
CA SER A 189 -0.71 -10.17 -13.61
C SER A 189 -0.72 -9.73 -15.07
N ARG A 190 -0.15 -10.54 -15.98
CA ARG A 190 0.22 -10.12 -17.35
C ARG A 190 1.03 -8.83 -17.38
N CYS A 191 1.65 -8.50 -16.26
CA CYS A 191 2.31 -7.24 -15.98
C CYS A 191 1.42 -5.98 -16.08
N LEU A 192 0.09 -6.09 -16.04
CA LEU A 192 -0.84 -4.95 -16.14
C LEU A 192 -1.42 -4.50 -14.78
N LYS A 193 -0.79 -4.90 -13.68
CA LYS A 193 -1.25 -4.62 -12.32
C LYS A 193 -0.07 -4.24 -11.45
N LYS A 194 -0.32 -3.47 -10.38
CA LYS A 194 0.70 -3.02 -9.41
C LYS A 194 1.46 -4.13 -8.66
N TYR A 195 1.04 -5.40 -8.82
CA TYR A 195 1.85 -6.55 -8.41
C TYR A 195 3.15 -6.69 -9.23
N CYS A 196 3.18 -6.16 -10.45
CA CYS A 196 4.37 -6.09 -11.28
C CYS A 196 5.19 -4.86 -10.93
N ALA A 197 6.47 -5.05 -10.60
CA ALA A 197 7.37 -3.95 -10.27
C ALA A 197 7.57 -2.96 -11.43
N CYS A 198 7.58 -3.44 -12.69
CA CYS A 198 7.69 -2.57 -13.87
C CYS A 198 6.46 -1.67 -13.98
N PHE A 199 5.27 -2.26 -13.97
CA PHE A 199 4.00 -1.52 -14.11
C PHE A 199 3.75 -0.55 -12.95
N ASP A 200 4.04 -0.97 -11.71
CA ASP A 200 3.93 -0.11 -10.54
C ASP A 200 4.88 1.10 -10.63
N ALA A 201 6.04 0.93 -11.27
CA ALA A 201 7.00 1.99 -11.56
C ALA A 201 6.68 2.80 -12.83
N GLY A 202 5.57 2.53 -13.52
CA GLY A 202 5.23 3.20 -14.79
C GLY A 202 6.15 2.82 -15.96
N LEU A 203 6.88 1.71 -15.86
CA LEU A 203 7.77 1.20 -16.90
C LEU A 203 7.16 0.01 -17.61
N SER A 204 7.38 -0.07 -18.92
CA SER A 204 7.16 -1.29 -19.69
C SER A 204 8.16 -2.37 -19.27
N CYS A 205 7.76 -3.63 -19.36
CA CYS A 205 8.67 -4.74 -19.21
C CYS A 205 9.71 -4.73 -20.35
N SER A 206 10.93 -5.14 -20.01
CA SER A 206 12.07 -5.22 -20.93
C SER A 206 12.62 -6.65 -20.98
N SER A 207 13.67 -6.87 -21.77
CA SER A 207 14.42 -8.14 -21.84
C SER A 207 14.97 -8.60 -20.48
N LYS A 208 15.08 -7.71 -19.49
CA LYS A 208 15.46 -8.08 -18.11
C LYS A 208 14.36 -8.81 -17.34
N CYS A 209 13.14 -8.91 -17.88
CA CYS A 209 12.00 -9.55 -17.21
C CYS A 209 11.88 -11.04 -17.58
N SER A 210 11.58 -11.88 -16.60
CA SER A 210 11.24 -13.31 -16.73
C SER A 210 9.74 -13.58 -16.53
N CYS A 211 8.90 -12.59 -16.85
CA CYS A 211 7.45 -12.68 -16.70
C CYS A 211 6.79 -13.54 -17.79
N TYR A 212 5.76 -14.29 -17.40
CA TYR A 212 4.97 -15.12 -18.30
C TYR A 212 3.77 -14.35 -18.87
N LYS A 213 3.53 -14.50 -20.19
CA LYS A 213 2.43 -13.83 -20.93
C LYS A 213 2.33 -12.33 -20.61
N CYS A 214 3.44 -11.61 -20.78
CA CYS A 214 3.52 -10.18 -20.52
C CYS A 214 2.74 -9.39 -21.58
N GLU A 215 1.87 -8.49 -21.13
CA GLU A 215 1.16 -7.52 -21.99
C GLU A 215 1.64 -6.07 -21.73
N ASN A 216 2.53 -5.86 -20.75
CA ASN A 216 3.10 -4.54 -20.43
C ASN A 216 4.32 -4.22 -21.30
N VAL A 217 4.10 -4.08 -22.60
CA VAL A 217 5.14 -3.76 -23.59
C VAL A 217 5.11 -2.28 -23.96
N ALA A 218 6.24 -1.73 -24.45
CA ALA A 218 6.31 -0.34 -24.88
C ALA A 218 5.40 -0.11 -26.12
N PRO A 219 4.70 1.03 -26.22
CA PRO A 219 3.92 1.34 -27.42
C PRO A 219 4.84 1.43 -28.64
N ARG A 220 4.44 0.80 -29.75
CA ARG A 220 5.18 0.86 -31.01
C ARG A 220 5.18 2.31 -31.50
N LYS A 221 6.37 2.93 -31.64
CA LYS A 221 6.48 4.22 -32.34
C LYS A 221 6.02 4.00 -33.78
N MET A 222 4.90 4.60 -34.19
CA MET A 222 4.55 4.66 -35.60
C MET A 222 5.61 5.51 -36.29
N LYS A 223 6.35 4.93 -37.25
CA LYS A 223 7.23 5.71 -38.12
C LYS A 223 6.34 6.71 -38.86
N GLU A 224 6.57 8.00 -38.65
CA GLU A 224 5.96 9.05 -39.48
C GLU A 224 6.26 8.69 -40.94
N LYS A 225 5.20 8.43 -41.71
CA LYS A 225 5.32 8.37 -43.16
C LYS A 225 5.66 9.79 -43.61
N VAL A 226 6.94 10.05 -43.88
CA VAL A 226 7.34 11.19 -44.68
C VAL A 226 6.67 10.99 -46.03
N SER A 227 5.62 11.79 -46.28
CA SER A 227 5.01 11.87 -47.59
C SER A 227 5.93 12.76 -48.42
N ILE A 228 6.58 12.15 -49.42
CA ILE A 228 7.31 12.85 -50.48
C ILE A 228 6.27 13.33 -51.49
#